data_AF-Q3JCP0-F1
#
_entry.id   AF-Q3JCP0-F1
#
_cell.length_a   1.000
_cell.length_b   1.000
_cell.length_c   1.000
_cell.angle_alpha   90.00
_cell.angle_beta   90.00
_cell.angle_gamma   90.00
#
_symmetry.space_group_name_H-M   'P 1'
#
loop_
_entity.id
_entity.type
_entity.pdbx_description
1 polymer ?
#
loop_
_entity_poly.entity_id
_entity_poly.type
_entity_poly.pdbx_seq_one_letter_code
_entity_poly.pdbx_strand_id
1 'polypeptide(L)'
;MNQIIRYTFFYALLAIAMGTVWAQGEPPYDGLKKCKSCHESQYDSWLETDHGQAMKSLEPGEEVEAKEKAGLDPDEDYTEDPECVGCHVTGFRKDGGYEIDLSNRLKKYLQGVGCESCHGPGSRYKHNHKDAAKKFEESQETTSRQELAAIGQVFTDKEFEERCNACHLNYEGSPWPHAKEPYTPFTPEVDPKYEFNFEEAVHNDEAMHKHYKLEGVFSGDPVASFHEEFQKHAAPPQKK
;
A
#
# COMPACT_ATOMS: atom_id res chain seq x y z
N MET A 1 41.03 48.62 48.23
CA MET A 1 41.86 47.41 48.18
C MET A 1 40.93 46.25 47.82
N ASN A 2 41.20 45.61 46.68
CA ASN A 2 40.65 44.34 46.18
C ASN A 2 39.20 44.29 45.65
N GLN A 3 39.07 44.84 44.45
CA GLN A 3 38.31 44.29 43.33
C GLN A 3 38.72 42.84 43.03
N ILE A 4 37.95 41.82 43.44
CA ILE A 4 38.18 40.44 43.03
C ILE A 4 36.82 39.69 42.91
N ILE A 5 36.54 39.22 41.68
CA ILE A 5 35.53 38.22 41.27
C ILE A 5 34.07 38.71 41.19
N ARG A 6 33.83 39.63 40.24
CA ARG A 6 32.66 39.51 39.35
C ARG A 6 33.12 38.61 38.18
N TYR A 7 32.22 37.86 37.55
CA TYR A 7 32.45 36.90 36.45
C TYR A 7 32.76 35.45 36.85
N THR A 8 31.76 34.74 37.37
CA THR A 8 31.60 33.30 37.14
C THR A 8 30.11 32.98 37.23
N PHE A 9 29.64 32.10 36.35
CA PHE A 9 28.23 31.74 36.11
C PHE A 9 27.44 32.65 35.15
N PHE A 10 28.03 32.91 33.98
CA PHE A 10 27.28 33.27 32.77
C PHE A 10 27.63 32.30 31.63
N TYR A 11 27.68 31.01 31.90
CA TYR A 11 27.81 29.96 30.87
C TYR A 11 27.24 28.65 31.41
N ALA A 12 25.97 28.36 31.11
CA ALA A 12 25.40 27.01 30.94
C ALA A 12 23.87 27.09 30.79
N LEU A 13 23.38 27.78 29.75
CA LEU A 13 22.01 27.60 29.25
C LEU A 13 22.07 27.63 27.72
N LEU A 14 22.92 26.77 27.15
CA LEU A 14 22.89 26.46 25.73
C LEU A 14 22.61 24.97 25.57
N ALA A 15 21.59 24.69 24.76
CA ALA A 15 21.28 23.43 24.12
C ALA A 15 20.79 22.28 25.01
N ILE A 16 19.45 22.16 25.17
CA ILE A 16 18.68 21.00 24.66
C ILE A 16 17.27 21.50 24.29
N ALA A 17 17.14 22.14 23.13
CA ALA A 17 15.88 22.11 22.37
C ALA A 17 16.07 21.06 21.27
N MET A 18 16.27 19.81 21.68
CA MET A 18 16.01 18.69 20.77
C MET A 18 14.51 18.67 20.60
N GLY A 19 14.03 19.35 19.55
CA GLY A 19 12.66 19.19 19.10
C GLY A 19 12.42 17.69 18.98
N THR A 20 11.49 17.19 19.77
CA THR A 20 11.01 15.83 19.61
C THR A 20 10.41 15.77 18.22
N VAL A 21 11.15 15.19 17.27
CA VAL A 21 10.55 14.66 16.06
C VAL A 21 9.68 13.52 16.55
N TRP A 22 8.42 13.84 16.86
CA TRP A 22 7.41 12.82 17.05
C TRP A 22 7.36 12.09 15.72
N ALA A 23 7.84 10.85 15.68
CA ALA A 23 7.56 9.95 14.59
C ALA A 23 6.03 9.94 14.46
N GLN A 24 5.50 10.59 13.41
CA GLN A 24 4.08 10.49 13.16
C GLN A 24 3.83 9.02 12.83
N GLY A 25 2.91 8.40 13.56
CA GLY A 25 2.47 7.04 13.25
C GLY A 25 2.00 6.93 11.81
N GLU A 26 1.97 5.68 11.31
CA GLU A 26 1.46 5.33 9.99
C GLU A 26 0.14 6.09 9.72
N PRO A 27 -0.04 6.72 8.55
CA PRO A 27 -1.31 7.34 8.20
C PRO A 27 -2.44 6.32 8.26
N PRO A 28 -3.67 6.74 8.63
CA PRO A 28 -4.83 5.88 8.47
C PRO A 28 -5.06 5.50 7.00
N TYR A 29 -5.66 4.34 6.78
CA TYR A 29 -6.29 3.99 5.50
C TYR A 29 -7.57 4.84 5.30
N ASP A 30 -7.98 5.04 4.05
CA ASP A 30 -9.18 5.81 3.69
C ASP A 30 -10.09 5.06 2.70
N GLY A 31 -9.62 3.93 2.17
CA GLY A 31 -10.28 3.12 1.17
C GLY A 31 -10.21 3.71 -0.24
N LEU A 32 -10.59 2.88 -1.21
CA LEU A 32 -10.41 3.17 -2.64
C LEU A 32 -11.27 4.32 -3.18
N LYS A 33 -12.24 4.83 -2.41
CA LYS A 33 -13.24 5.81 -2.90
C LYS A 33 -12.58 7.09 -3.43
N LYS A 34 -11.58 7.60 -2.70
CA LYS A 34 -10.90 8.85 -3.08
C LYS A 34 -9.91 8.62 -4.22
N CYS A 35 -9.20 7.50 -4.20
CA CYS A 35 -8.32 7.09 -5.29
C CYS A 35 -9.09 6.97 -6.62
N LYS A 36 -10.20 6.21 -6.63
CA LYS A 36 -11.09 6.05 -7.80
C LYS A 36 -11.55 7.38 -8.38
N SER A 37 -11.88 8.36 -7.54
CA SER A 37 -12.44 9.63 -8.02
C SER A 37 -11.48 10.44 -8.90
N CYS A 38 -10.17 10.22 -8.76
CA CYS A 38 -9.12 10.84 -9.58
C CYS A 38 -8.46 9.84 -10.56
N HIS A 39 -8.42 8.55 -10.23
CA HIS A 39 -7.73 7.49 -10.97
C HIS A 39 -8.71 6.41 -11.45
N GLU A 40 -9.73 6.83 -12.21
CA GLU A 40 -10.81 5.94 -12.67
C GLU A 40 -10.28 4.83 -13.60
N SER A 41 -9.38 5.14 -14.54
CA SER A 41 -8.85 4.16 -15.48
C SER A 41 -8.03 3.05 -14.80
N GLN A 42 -7.25 3.41 -13.77
CA GLN A 42 -6.53 2.44 -12.93
C GLN A 42 -7.52 1.62 -12.11
N TYR A 43 -8.52 2.27 -11.50
CA TYR A 43 -9.53 1.58 -10.72
C TYR A 43 -10.31 0.56 -11.56
N ASP A 44 -10.75 0.93 -12.76
CA ASP A 44 -11.53 0.04 -13.62
C ASP A 44 -10.71 -1.18 -14.03
N SER A 45 -9.42 -0.99 -14.36
CA SER A 45 -8.52 -2.11 -14.65
C SER A 45 -8.20 -2.95 -13.42
N TRP A 46 -8.02 -2.34 -12.24
CA TRP A 46 -7.77 -3.05 -10.98
C TRP A 46 -8.97 -3.91 -10.57
N LEU A 47 -10.20 -3.43 -10.82
CA LEU A 47 -11.41 -4.16 -10.42
C LEU A 47 -11.57 -5.50 -11.17
N GLU A 48 -10.91 -5.64 -12.32
CA GLU A 48 -10.90 -6.86 -13.12
C GLU A 48 -9.84 -7.88 -12.66
N THR A 49 -8.93 -7.52 -11.75
CA THR A 49 -7.86 -8.40 -11.28
C THR A 49 -8.29 -9.26 -10.09
N ASP A 50 -7.54 -10.33 -9.84
CA ASP A 50 -7.74 -11.18 -8.65
C ASP A 50 -7.64 -10.39 -7.34
N HIS A 51 -6.78 -9.36 -7.29
CA HIS A 51 -6.69 -8.46 -6.15
C HIS A 51 -7.96 -7.62 -5.95
N GLY A 52 -8.53 -7.10 -7.04
CA GLY A 52 -9.81 -6.38 -7.02
C GLY A 52 -10.98 -7.27 -6.59
N GLN A 53 -10.88 -8.57 -6.86
CA GLN A 53 -11.90 -9.58 -6.59
C GLN A 53 -11.56 -10.49 -5.41
N ALA A 54 -10.53 -10.19 -4.62
CA ALA A 54 -9.96 -11.14 -3.66
C ALA A 54 -10.98 -11.69 -2.64
N MET A 55 -11.99 -10.90 -2.25
CA MET A 55 -13.03 -11.40 -1.35
C MET A 55 -13.89 -12.54 -1.94
N LYS A 56 -14.02 -12.61 -3.27
CA LYS A 56 -14.80 -13.64 -3.97
C LYS A 56 -14.24 -15.04 -3.69
N SER A 57 -12.92 -15.18 -3.62
CA SER A 57 -12.29 -16.49 -3.33
C SER A 57 -12.63 -17.02 -1.92
N LEU A 58 -13.09 -16.16 -1.02
CA LEU A 58 -13.47 -16.54 0.34
C LEU A 58 -14.94 -16.97 0.45
N GLU A 59 -15.76 -16.74 -0.58
CA GLU A 59 -17.17 -17.13 -0.58
C GLU A 59 -17.33 -18.66 -0.70
N PRO A 60 -18.40 -19.24 -0.11
CA PRO A 60 -18.75 -20.64 -0.30
C PRO A 60 -18.91 -21.03 -1.78
N GLY A 61 -18.35 -22.17 -2.17
CA GLY A 61 -18.43 -22.70 -3.53
C GLY A 61 -17.49 -22.05 -4.55
N GLU A 62 -16.70 -21.05 -4.15
CA GLU A 62 -15.67 -20.42 -4.99
C GLU A 62 -14.29 -21.08 -4.78
N GLU A 63 -13.45 -21.06 -5.81
CA GLU A 63 -12.09 -21.64 -5.81
C GLU A 63 -11.99 -23.10 -5.33
N VAL A 64 -13.01 -23.92 -5.64
CA VAL A 64 -13.17 -25.29 -5.12
C VAL A 64 -11.90 -26.13 -5.23
N GLU A 65 -11.33 -26.27 -6.43
CA GLU A 65 -10.13 -27.08 -6.64
C GLU A 65 -8.93 -26.57 -5.83
N ALA A 66 -8.77 -25.25 -5.72
CA ALA A 66 -7.67 -24.65 -4.99
C ALA A 66 -7.84 -24.88 -3.47
N LYS A 67 -9.04 -24.67 -2.93
CA LYS A 67 -9.37 -24.91 -1.53
C LYS A 67 -9.15 -26.39 -1.16
N GLU A 68 -9.66 -27.32 -1.97
CA GLU A 68 -9.47 -28.76 -1.74
C GLU A 68 -7.98 -29.15 -1.74
N LYS A 69 -7.18 -28.65 -2.68
CA LYS A 69 -5.72 -28.88 -2.71
C LYS A 69 -5.01 -28.34 -1.48
N ALA A 70 -5.45 -27.19 -0.98
CA ALA A 70 -4.93 -26.56 0.23
C ALA A 70 -5.50 -27.17 1.53
N GLY A 71 -6.38 -28.17 1.45
CA GLY A 71 -7.00 -28.81 2.60
C GLY A 71 -8.08 -27.98 3.30
N LEU A 72 -8.65 -27.00 2.60
CA LEU A 72 -9.76 -26.16 3.05
C LEU A 72 -11.11 -26.74 2.60
N ASP A 73 -12.18 -26.36 3.29
CA ASP A 73 -13.54 -26.75 2.93
C ASP A 73 -14.07 -25.78 1.86
N PRO A 74 -14.40 -26.23 0.64
CA PRO A 74 -14.91 -25.35 -0.40
C PRO A 74 -16.28 -24.74 -0.09
N ASP A 75 -17.07 -25.35 0.78
CA ASP A 75 -18.43 -24.91 1.12
C ASP A 75 -18.47 -23.99 2.37
N GLU A 76 -17.35 -23.81 3.07
CA GLU A 76 -17.23 -22.92 4.23
C GLU A 76 -17.19 -21.44 3.81
N ASP A 77 -17.79 -20.57 4.63
CA ASP A 77 -17.77 -19.12 4.43
C ASP A 77 -16.60 -18.47 5.17
N TYR A 78 -15.54 -18.16 4.42
CA TYR A 78 -14.34 -17.50 4.97
C TYR A 78 -14.41 -15.97 4.92
N THR A 79 -15.53 -15.37 4.47
CA THR A 79 -15.62 -13.92 4.23
C THR A 79 -15.62 -13.06 5.50
N GLU A 80 -15.86 -13.67 6.65
CA GLU A 80 -15.77 -13.06 7.98
C GLU A 80 -14.71 -13.73 8.87
N ASP A 81 -13.87 -14.61 8.31
CA ASP A 81 -12.82 -15.30 9.04
C ASP A 81 -11.59 -14.40 9.21
N PRO A 82 -11.20 -14.01 10.44
CA PRO A 82 -10.02 -13.19 10.69
C PRO A 82 -8.69 -13.84 10.27
N GLU A 83 -8.64 -15.16 10.07
CA GLU A 83 -7.46 -15.86 9.57
C GLU A 83 -7.29 -15.70 8.05
N CYS A 84 -8.39 -15.43 7.32
CA CYS A 84 -8.38 -15.31 5.86
C CYS A 84 -8.43 -13.84 5.40
N VAL A 85 -9.31 -13.02 5.97
CA VAL A 85 -9.59 -11.67 5.44
C VAL A 85 -8.36 -10.76 5.46
N GLY A 86 -7.37 -11.04 6.31
CA GLY A 86 -6.15 -10.23 6.46
C GLY A 86 -5.38 -9.98 5.15
N CYS A 87 -5.41 -10.94 4.22
CA CYS A 87 -4.75 -10.83 2.90
C CYS A 87 -5.74 -10.55 1.75
N HIS A 88 -7.05 -10.50 2.01
CA HIS A 88 -8.10 -10.34 0.98
C HIS A 88 -8.79 -8.97 1.04
N VAL A 89 -8.34 -8.09 1.93
CA VAL A 89 -8.89 -6.75 2.15
C VAL A 89 -7.79 -5.70 2.25
N THR A 90 -8.21 -4.44 2.29
CA THR A 90 -7.32 -3.29 2.45
C THR A 90 -7.16 -2.94 3.93
N GLY A 91 -5.94 -3.09 4.46
CA GLY A 91 -5.57 -2.60 5.78
C GLY A 91 -6.27 -3.30 6.96
N PHE A 92 -6.43 -4.63 6.93
CA PHE A 92 -7.10 -5.35 8.02
C PHE A 92 -6.50 -5.03 9.40
N ARG A 93 -7.34 -4.64 10.35
CA ARG A 93 -6.94 -4.27 11.72
C ARG A 93 -5.92 -3.12 11.80
N LYS A 94 -5.84 -2.31 10.76
CA LYS A 94 -5.06 -1.07 10.72
C LYS A 94 -5.99 0.12 10.89
N ASP A 95 -5.44 1.23 11.38
CA ASP A 95 -6.21 2.46 11.55
C ASP A 95 -6.84 2.90 10.21
N GLY A 96 -8.15 3.10 10.20
CA GLY A 96 -8.95 3.42 9.01
C GLY A 96 -9.13 2.27 8.00
N GLY A 97 -8.59 1.08 8.25
CA GLY A 97 -8.65 -0.07 7.35
C GLY A 97 -9.87 -0.97 7.58
N TYR A 98 -9.88 -2.13 6.92
CA TYR A 98 -10.99 -3.09 7.03
C TYR A 98 -11.10 -3.67 8.44
N GLU A 99 -12.33 -3.77 8.95
CA GLU A 99 -12.72 -4.60 10.09
C GLU A 99 -13.96 -5.40 9.72
N ILE A 100 -14.09 -6.61 10.29
CA ILE A 100 -15.21 -7.53 10.00
C ILE A 100 -16.55 -6.91 10.45
N ASP A 101 -16.56 -6.10 11.50
CA ASP A 101 -17.78 -5.47 12.04
C ASP A 101 -18.16 -4.13 11.37
N LEU A 102 -17.40 -3.69 10.35
CA LEU A 102 -17.75 -2.48 9.59
C LEU A 102 -19.10 -2.63 8.90
N SER A 103 -19.85 -1.52 8.83
CA SER A 103 -21.06 -1.47 8.01
C SER A 103 -20.75 -1.78 6.53
N ASN A 104 -21.68 -2.42 5.82
CA ASN A 104 -21.55 -2.73 4.38
C ASN A 104 -21.21 -1.49 3.52
N ARG A 105 -21.66 -0.31 3.94
CA ARG A 105 -21.35 0.96 3.27
C ARG A 105 -19.86 1.29 3.29
N LEU A 106 -19.15 0.92 4.36
CA LEU A 106 -17.72 1.14 4.53
C LEU A 106 -16.92 -0.03 3.96
N LYS A 107 -17.34 -1.28 4.22
CA LYS A 107 -16.70 -2.51 3.69
C LYS A 107 -16.45 -2.42 2.19
N LYS A 108 -17.42 -1.95 1.39
CA LYS A 108 -17.29 -1.86 -0.07
C LYS A 108 -16.12 -1.03 -0.61
N TYR A 109 -15.48 -0.19 0.21
CA TYR A 109 -14.32 0.61 -0.20
C TYR A 109 -12.99 0.05 0.34
N LEU A 110 -13.06 -1.01 1.13
CA LEU A 110 -11.93 -1.66 1.80
C LEU A 110 -11.87 -3.17 1.49
N GLN A 111 -12.89 -3.73 0.83
CA GLN A 111 -12.87 -5.10 0.29
C GLN A 111 -11.93 -5.19 -0.91
N GLY A 112 -11.27 -6.35 -1.05
CA GLY A 112 -10.22 -6.56 -2.03
C GLY A 112 -8.87 -6.02 -1.56
N VAL A 113 -7.81 -6.50 -2.21
CA VAL A 113 -6.45 -5.98 -2.05
C VAL A 113 -6.38 -4.68 -2.85
N GLY A 114 -6.75 -3.58 -2.19
CA GLY A 114 -6.98 -2.28 -2.82
C GLY A 114 -5.73 -1.45 -3.02
N CYS A 115 -5.93 -0.24 -3.56
CA CYS A 115 -4.86 0.69 -3.93
C CYS A 115 -3.85 0.91 -2.78
N GLU A 116 -4.34 1.03 -1.55
CA GLU A 116 -3.52 1.34 -0.37
C GLU A 116 -2.74 0.12 0.14
N SER A 117 -3.10 -1.11 -0.25
CA SER A 117 -2.32 -2.31 0.09
C SER A 117 -0.93 -2.26 -0.57
N CYS A 118 -0.84 -1.72 -1.79
CA CYS A 118 0.42 -1.54 -2.53
C CYS A 118 1.00 -0.14 -2.39
N HIS A 119 0.20 0.92 -2.54
CA HIS A 119 0.67 2.31 -2.55
C HIS A 119 0.75 2.97 -1.17
N GLY A 120 0.39 2.24 -0.11
CA GLY A 120 0.37 2.72 1.27
C GLY A 120 -0.90 3.51 1.63
N PRO A 121 -1.14 3.79 2.93
CA PRO A 121 -2.39 4.38 3.40
C PRO A 121 -2.53 5.85 2.97
N GLY A 122 -3.64 6.15 2.29
CA GLY A 122 -3.83 7.36 1.49
C GLY A 122 -4.49 8.54 2.19
N SER A 123 -4.84 8.42 3.48
CA SER A 123 -5.57 9.48 4.19
C SER A 123 -4.84 10.83 4.17
N ARG A 124 -3.51 10.83 4.16
CA ARG A 124 -2.68 12.05 4.10
C ARG A 124 -2.38 12.46 2.66
N TYR A 125 -1.73 11.60 1.87
CA TYR A 125 -1.20 12.00 0.56
C TYR A 125 -2.26 12.29 -0.51
N LYS A 126 -3.51 11.81 -0.37
CA LYS A 126 -4.59 12.14 -1.32
C LYS A 126 -4.82 13.65 -1.47
N HIS A 127 -4.57 14.42 -0.41
CA HIS A 127 -4.70 15.88 -0.43
C HIS A 127 -3.54 16.51 -1.20
N ASN A 128 -2.31 16.06 -0.95
CA ASN A 128 -1.12 16.48 -1.68
C ASN A 128 -1.23 16.17 -3.17
N HIS A 129 -1.85 15.06 -3.57
CA HIS A 129 -2.16 14.75 -4.97
C HIS A 129 -3.02 15.83 -5.62
N LYS A 130 -4.14 16.18 -4.97
CA LYS A 130 -5.05 17.21 -5.45
C LYS A 130 -4.36 18.57 -5.55
N ASP A 131 -3.62 18.96 -4.51
CA ASP A 131 -2.98 20.27 -4.43
C ASP A 131 -1.80 20.39 -5.42
N ALA A 132 -1.01 19.32 -5.59
CA ALA A 132 0.07 19.26 -6.57
C ALA A 132 -0.46 19.28 -8.01
N ALA A 133 -1.55 18.56 -8.29
CA ALA A 133 -2.17 18.60 -9.62
C ALA A 133 -2.66 20.01 -9.97
N LYS A 134 -3.31 20.70 -9.02
CA LYS A 134 -3.73 22.09 -9.19
C LYS A 134 -2.52 23.01 -9.44
N LYS A 135 -1.48 22.88 -8.63
CA LYS A 135 -0.25 23.67 -8.77
C LYS A 135 0.40 23.46 -10.15
N PHE A 136 0.47 22.21 -10.59
CA PHE A 136 1.01 21.85 -11.90
C PHE A 136 0.16 22.44 -13.05
N GLU A 137 -1.17 22.38 -12.95
CA GLU A 137 -2.07 23.00 -13.93
C GLU A 137 -1.87 24.53 -14.03
N GLU A 138 -1.70 25.20 -12.88
CA GLU A 138 -1.58 26.67 -12.82
C GLU A 138 -0.20 27.19 -13.25
N SER A 139 0.90 26.48 -12.92
CA SER A 139 2.27 27.01 -13.10
C SER A 139 3.27 26.04 -13.74
N GLN A 140 2.87 24.81 -14.04
CA GLN A 140 3.74 23.70 -14.48
C GLN A 140 4.86 23.35 -13.48
N GLU A 141 4.70 23.79 -12.22
CA GLU A 141 5.64 23.46 -11.16
C GLU A 141 5.35 22.07 -10.60
N THR A 142 6.35 21.19 -10.63
CA THR A 142 6.24 19.83 -10.11
C THR A 142 6.41 19.80 -8.59
N THR A 143 5.88 18.75 -7.95
CA THR A 143 6.06 18.47 -6.53
C THR A 143 7.02 17.29 -6.31
N SER A 144 7.86 17.35 -5.29
CA SER A 144 8.82 16.26 -5.01
C SER A 144 8.11 15.01 -4.50
N ARG A 145 8.46 13.82 -5.02
CA ARG A 145 7.96 12.54 -4.48
C ARG A 145 8.33 12.33 -3.02
N GLN A 146 9.45 12.91 -2.58
CA GLN A 146 9.86 12.88 -1.17
C GLN A 146 8.79 13.43 -0.22
N GLU A 147 7.99 14.41 -0.66
CA GLU A 147 6.89 14.96 0.15
C GLU A 147 5.78 13.94 0.38
N LEU A 148 5.49 13.11 -0.62
CA LEU A 148 4.49 12.05 -0.57
C LEU A 148 5.00 10.83 0.21
N ALA A 149 6.26 10.46 -0.01
CA ALA A 149 6.93 9.39 0.72
C ALA A 149 6.98 9.68 2.23
N ALA A 150 7.29 10.92 2.61
CA ALA A 150 7.33 11.35 4.01
C ALA A 150 5.99 11.24 4.75
N ILE A 151 4.87 11.14 4.01
CA ILE A 151 3.52 11.01 4.57
C ILE A 151 2.86 9.67 4.24
N GLY A 152 3.66 8.68 3.83
CA GLY A 152 3.28 7.26 3.79
C GLY A 152 2.92 6.69 2.42
N GLN A 153 3.12 7.44 1.33
CA GLN A 153 3.00 6.85 -0.01
C GLN A 153 4.24 6.04 -0.37
N VAL A 154 4.02 4.87 -0.97
CA VAL A 154 5.08 3.92 -1.37
C VAL A 154 5.63 4.27 -2.74
N PHE A 155 6.96 4.26 -2.87
CA PHE A 155 7.63 4.55 -4.14
C PHE A 155 8.83 3.66 -4.45
N THR A 156 9.42 2.94 -3.50
CA THR A 156 10.63 2.15 -3.76
C THR A 156 10.31 0.67 -3.98
N ASP A 157 11.15 -0.01 -4.74
CA ASP A 157 11.06 -1.46 -5.01
C ASP A 157 10.90 -2.24 -3.71
N LYS A 158 11.76 -1.94 -2.73
CA LYS A 158 11.74 -2.59 -1.41
C LYS A 158 10.41 -2.41 -0.68
N GLU A 159 9.82 -1.22 -0.76
CA GLU A 159 8.53 -0.97 -0.09
C GLU A 159 7.37 -1.70 -0.78
N PHE A 160 7.39 -1.78 -2.12
CA PHE A 160 6.42 -2.59 -2.86
C PHE A 160 6.62 -4.08 -2.57
N GLU A 161 7.86 -4.57 -2.65
CA GLU A 161 8.23 -5.95 -2.38
C GLU A 161 7.82 -6.38 -0.98
N GLU A 162 8.11 -5.59 0.05
CA GLU A 162 7.72 -5.90 1.43
C GLU A 162 6.20 -6.03 1.59
N ARG A 163 5.42 -5.22 0.86
CA ARG A 163 3.95 -5.27 0.88
C ARG A 163 3.41 -6.50 0.16
N CYS A 164 4.01 -6.88 -0.97
CA CYS A 164 3.66 -8.12 -1.66
C CYS A 164 4.00 -9.34 -0.79
N ASN A 165 5.20 -9.36 -0.21
CA ASN A 165 5.70 -10.45 0.62
C ASN A 165 4.83 -10.69 1.86
N ALA A 166 4.24 -9.62 2.42
CA ALA A 166 3.34 -9.72 3.57
C ALA A 166 2.10 -10.59 3.33
N CYS A 167 1.74 -10.88 2.09
CA CYS A 167 0.66 -11.81 1.74
C CYS A 167 1.21 -13.05 1.01
N HIS A 168 2.00 -12.85 -0.05
CA HIS A 168 2.44 -13.94 -0.94
C HIS A 168 3.57 -14.80 -0.36
N LEU A 169 4.37 -14.26 0.55
CA LEU A 169 5.45 -14.98 1.24
C LEU A 169 5.15 -15.15 2.74
N ASN A 170 3.90 -15.01 3.16
CA ASN A 170 3.52 -15.18 4.56
C ASN A 170 3.11 -16.64 4.86
N TYR A 171 4.06 -17.56 4.85
CA TYR A 171 3.85 -18.97 5.20
C TYR A 171 4.99 -19.53 6.04
N GLU A 172 4.75 -20.66 6.72
CA GLU A 172 5.77 -21.32 7.54
C GLU A 172 6.96 -21.78 6.69
N GLY A 173 8.18 -21.45 7.12
CA GLY A 173 9.40 -21.78 6.38
C GLY A 173 9.69 -20.88 5.17
N SER A 174 8.88 -19.83 4.95
CA SER A 174 9.11 -18.83 3.91
C SER A 174 10.50 -18.17 3.99
N PRO A 175 11.09 -17.79 2.85
CA PRO A 175 12.31 -16.98 2.83
C PRO A 175 12.10 -15.55 3.36
N TRP A 176 10.85 -15.08 3.49
CA TRP A 176 10.56 -13.74 4.03
C TRP A 176 10.61 -13.76 5.57
N PRO A 177 11.53 -13.00 6.20
CA PRO A 177 11.84 -13.14 7.63
C PRO A 177 10.74 -12.64 8.57
N HIS A 178 9.70 -11.97 8.07
CA HIS A 178 8.61 -11.43 8.86
C HIS A 178 7.33 -12.27 8.78
N ALA A 179 7.40 -13.44 8.12
CA ALA A 179 6.28 -14.36 8.04
C ALA A 179 5.77 -14.73 9.44
N LYS A 180 4.46 -14.68 9.62
CA LYS A 180 3.78 -14.98 10.89
C LYS A 180 2.33 -15.39 10.67
N GLU A 181 1.77 -16.09 11.64
CA GLU A 181 0.36 -16.44 11.64
C GLU A 181 -0.56 -15.19 11.63
N PRO A 182 -1.73 -15.27 10.98
CA PRO A 182 -2.20 -16.39 10.16
C PRO A 182 -1.44 -16.49 8.83
N TYR A 183 -1.06 -17.71 8.42
CA TYR A 183 -0.30 -17.95 7.19
C TYR A 183 -1.22 -18.10 5.97
N THR A 184 -0.71 -17.81 4.78
CA THR A 184 -1.39 -18.22 3.54
C THR A 184 -1.41 -19.75 3.44
N PRO A 185 -2.57 -20.37 3.14
CA PRO A 185 -2.67 -21.80 2.89
C PRO A 185 -2.19 -22.17 1.48
N PHE A 186 -1.98 -21.19 0.60
CA PHE A 186 -1.56 -21.39 -0.79
C PHE A 186 -0.05 -21.19 -0.92
N THR A 187 0.70 -22.29 -0.81
CA THR A 187 2.17 -22.29 -0.80
C THR A 187 2.74 -23.11 -1.96
N PRO A 188 4.04 -22.95 -2.30
CA PRO A 188 4.70 -23.79 -3.31
C PRO A 188 4.63 -25.30 -3.05
N GLU A 189 4.44 -25.72 -1.79
CA GLU A 189 4.26 -27.13 -1.43
C GLU A 189 2.88 -27.66 -1.84
N VAL A 190 1.85 -26.80 -1.82
CA VAL A 190 0.49 -27.14 -2.27
C VAL A 190 0.45 -27.22 -3.80
N ASP A 191 1.02 -26.21 -4.47
CA ASP A 191 1.14 -26.17 -5.93
C ASP A 191 2.28 -25.22 -6.31
N PRO A 192 3.24 -25.62 -7.19
CA PRO A 192 4.34 -24.75 -7.61
C PRO A 192 3.89 -23.41 -8.23
N LYS A 193 2.64 -23.31 -8.72
CA LYS A 193 2.11 -22.03 -9.22
C LYS A 193 2.04 -20.93 -8.16
N TYR A 194 2.11 -21.27 -6.87
CA TYR A 194 2.14 -20.32 -5.76
C TYR A 194 3.56 -19.83 -5.41
N GLU A 195 4.58 -20.24 -6.16
CA GLU A 195 5.89 -19.59 -6.08
C GLU A 195 5.76 -18.10 -6.42
N PHE A 196 6.34 -17.25 -5.57
CA PHE A 196 6.27 -15.81 -5.72
C PHE A 196 7.65 -15.22 -6.00
N ASN A 197 7.72 -14.46 -7.10
CA ASN A 197 8.86 -13.64 -7.45
C ASN A 197 8.38 -12.20 -7.66
N PHE A 198 8.88 -11.27 -6.84
CA PHE A 198 8.45 -9.88 -6.88
C PHE A 198 8.68 -9.23 -8.25
N GLU A 199 9.86 -9.41 -8.84
CA GLU A 199 10.21 -8.80 -10.13
C GLU A 199 9.28 -9.30 -11.24
N GLU A 200 8.96 -10.60 -11.27
CA GLU A 200 8.03 -11.13 -12.27
C GLU A 200 6.58 -10.66 -12.00
N ALA A 201 6.16 -10.69 -10.74
CA ALA A 201 4.79 -10.34 -10.36
C ALA A 201 4.47 -8.85 -10.57
N VAL A 202 5.41 -7.95 -10.25
CA VAL A 202 5.20 -6.50 -10.38
C VAL A 202 5.11 -6.06 -11.84
N HIS A 203 5.68 -6.83 -12.77
CA HIS A 203 5.59 -6.60 -14.23
C HIS A 203 4.34 -7.23 -14.87
N ASN A 204 3.47 -7.87 -14.09
CA ASN A 204 2.23 -8.44 -14.60
C ASN A 204 1.06 -7.44 -14.48
N ASP A 205 0.79 -6.70 -15.55
CA ASP A 205 -0.33 -5.75 -15.66
C ASP A 205 -1.71 -6.40 -15.36
N GLU A 206 -1.88 -7.70 -15.63
CA GLU A 206 -3.12 -8.44 -15.35
C GLU A 206 -3.32 -8.70 -13.85
N ALA A 207 -2.25 -8.75 -13.07
CA ALA A 207 -2.30 -8.92 -11.62
C ALA A 207 -2.32 -7.58 -10.86
N MET A 208 -1.71 -6.53 -11.43
CA MET A 208 -1.62 -5.19 -10.83
C MET A 208 -2.84 -4.34 -11.23
N HIS A 209 -2.62 -3.50 -12.23
CA HIS A 209 -3.60 -2.82 -13.05
C HIS A 209 -2.84 -2.28 -14.26
N LYS A 210 -3.54 -2.06 -15.37
CA LYS A 210 -2.95 -1.42 -16.54
C LYS A 210 -2.29 -0.09 -16.19
N HIS A 211 -1.11 0.16 -16.73
CA HIS A 211 -0.41 1.42 -16.54
C HIS A 211 -0.85 2.48 -17.56
N TYR A 212 -1.06 3.71 -17.06
CA TYR A 212 -1.47 4.86 -17.87
C TYR A 212 -0.43 5.97 -17.78
N LYS A 213 -0.25 6.71 -18.88
CA LYS A 213 0.72 7.81 -18.98
C LYS A 213 0.38 8.89 -17.95
N LEU A 214 1.39 9.27 -17.16
CA LEU A 214 1.33 10.36 -16.19
C LEU A 214 1.80 11.67 -16.84
N GLU A 215 1.23 12.79 -16.41
CA GLU A 215 1.62 14.12 -16.88
C GLU A 215 2.94 14.64 -16.26
N GLY A 216 3.46 13.95 -15.26
CA GLY A 216 4.70 14.35 -14.58
C GLY A 216 4.52 15.38 -13.46
N VAL A 217 3.33 15.45 -12.84
CA VAL A 217 3.04 16.30 -11.67
C VAL A 217 4.06 16.11 -10.53
N PHE A 218 4.56 14.88 -10.37
CA PHE A 218 5.56 14.53 -9.37
C PHE A 218 6.91 14.20 -9.99
N SER A 219 7.98 14.65 -9.34
CA SER A 219 9.36 14.49 -9.81
C SER A 219 10.33 14.14 -8.68
N GLY A 220 11.54 13.72 -9.06
CA GLY A 220 12.59 13.32 -8.13
C GLY A 220 12.35 12.00 -7.41
N ASP A 221 13.31 11.65 -6.56
CA ASP A 221 13.31 10.46 -5.71
C ASP A 221 12.40 10.65 -4.47
N PRO A 222 11.97 9.56 -3.82
CA PRO A 222 12.15 8.16 -4.23
C PRO A 222 11.27 7.77 -5.41
N VAL A 223 11.74 6.82 -6.23
CA VAL A 223 11.00 6.24 -7.36
C VAL A 223 11.42 4.80 -7.58
N ALA A 224 10.48 3.96 -8.01
CA ALA A 224 10.75 2.54 -8.26
C ALA A 224 11.59 2.39 -9.53
N SER A 225 12.45 1.39 -9.57
CA SER A 225 13.34 1.13 -10.70
C SER A 225 12.56 0.88 -12.01
N PHE A 226 11.39 0.27 -11.90
CA PHE A 226 10.49 -0.01 -13.02
C PHE A 226 9.62 1.19 -13.45
N HIS A 227 9.68 2.34 -12.76
CA HIS A 227 8.78 3.48 -13.06
C HIS A 227 8.93 4.00 -14.49
N GLU A 228 10.17 4.24 -14.93
CA GLU A 228 10.44 4.77 -16.28
C GLU A 228 10.05 3.77 -17.37
N GLU A 229 10.31 2.49 -17.13
CA GLU A 229 9.90 1.40 -18.02
C GLU A 229 8.38 1.36 -18.16
N PHE A 230 7.65 1.29 -17.03
CA PHE A 230 6.19 1.25 -17.04
C PHE A 230 5.63 2.49 -17.71
N GLN A 231 6.18 3.67 -17.42
CA GLN A 231 5.76 4.89 -18.08
C GLN A 231 6.08 4.91 -19.57
N LYS A 232 7.13 4.23 -20.07
CA LYS A 232 7.42 4.13 -21.51
C LYS A 232 6.33 3.36 -22.24
N HIS A 233 5.86 2.26 -21.65
CA HIS A 233 4.88 1.34 -22.23
C HIS A 233 3.42 1.63 -21.87
N ALA A 234 3.19 2.56 -20.92
CA ALA A 234 1.87 2.92 -20.46
C ALA A 234 0.92 3.38 -21.58
N ALA A 235 -0.35 2.99 -21.45
CA ALA A 235 -1.41 3.42 -22.34
C ALA A 235 -1.68 4.93 -22.22
N PRO A 236 -2.23 5.56 -23.27
CA PRO A 236 -2.69 6.95 -23.15
C PRO A 236 -3.75 7.07 -22.05
N PRO A 237 -3.87 8.23 -21.39
CA PRO A 237 -4.92 8.43 -20.40
C PRO A 237 -6.28 8.21 -21.06
N GLN A 238 -7.16 7.42 -20.45
CA GLN A 238 -8.52 7.32 -20.97
C GLN A 238 -9.19 8.68 -20.72
N LYS A 239 -9.46 9.42 -21.80
CA LYS A 239 -10.16 10.70 -21.71
C LYS A 239 -11.57 10.47 -21.20
N LYS A 240 -12.03 11.34 -20.30
CA LYS A 240 -13.46 11.61 -20.13
C LYS A 240 -13.98 12.45 -21.29
#